data_AF-I5B2G5-F1
#
_entry.id   AF-I5B2G5-F1
#
_cell.length_a   1.000
_cell.length_b   1.000
_cell.length_c   1.000
_cell.angle_alpha   90.00
_cell.angle_beta   90.00
_cell.angle_gamma   90.00
#
_symmetry.space_group_name_H-M   'P 1'
#
loop_
_entity.id
_entity.type
_entity.pdbx_description
1 polymer ?
#
loop_
_entity_poly.entity_id
_entity_poly.type
_entity_poly.pdbx_seq_one_letter_code
_entity_poly.pdbx_strand_id
1 'polypeptide(L)'
;MKIKDWFENWGITGLKISAGFMQMEWQPRPEEEQAAWELYIELITRVATQPLGKDQGDEAAALSSIFSLFKVTRELLKQKGRKAEVFSKIAVVILNQKIRPFTAKWHKRVSDNMLEKPEEKASFRHELEQIQDVLRGYAAMLAKVAGVEDFQKLEQGPLQEL
;
A
#
# COMPACT_ATOMS: atom_id res chain seq x y z
N MET A 1 12.71 1.78 -19.77
CA MET A 1 12.94 0.82 -18.66
C MET A 1 11.79 -0.18 -18.65
N LYS A 2 12.03 -1.45 -18.29
CA LYS A 2 10.94 -2.43 -18.24
C LYS A 2 10.12 -2.25 -16.97
N ILE A 3 8.85 -2.62 -17.04
CA ILE A 3 7.94 -2.61 -15.87
C ILE A 3 8.48 -3.50 -14.74
N LYS A 4 9.12 -4.63 -15.06
CA LYS A 4 9.75 -5.51 -14.07
C LYS A 4 10.78 -4.78 -13.20
N ASP A 5 11.65 -3.99 -13.81
CA ASP A 5 12.76 -3.30 -13.13
C ASP A 5 12.23 -2.29 -12.10
N TRP A 6 11.06 -1.69 -12.38
CA TRP A 6 10.37 -0.84 -11.42
C TRP A 6 9.99 -1.62 -10.15
N PHE A 7 9.35 -2.78 -10.26
CA PHE A 7 8.86 -3.49 -9.07
C PHE A 7 9.97 -4.07 -8.19
N GLU A 8 11.05 -4.57 -8.79
CA GLU A 8 12.17 -5.16 -8.04
C GLU A 8 12.86 -4.13 -7.15
N ASN A 9 12.98 -2.88 -7.61
CA ASN A 9 13.63 -1.80 -6.86
C ASN A 9 12.87 -1.36 -5.59
N TRP A 10 11.58 -1.70 -5.47
CA TRP A 10 10.72 -1.24 -4.37
C TRP A 10 10.18 -2.39 -3.50
N GLY A 11 10.78 -3.58 -3.59
CA GLY A 11 10.39 -4.73 -2.76
C GLY A 11 9.01 -5.30 -3.07
N ILE A 12 8.39 -4.90 -4.20
CA ILE A 12 7.07 -5.36 -4.61
C ILE A 12 7.21 -6.73 -5.30
N THR A 13 7.40 -7.77 -4.49
CA THR A 13 7.69 -9.13 -4.93
C THR A 13 6.53 -10.10 -4.70
N GLY A 14 6.60 -11.26 -5.36
CA GLY A 14 5.61 -12.32 -5.22
C GLY A 14 4.24 -12.00 -5.80
N LEU A 15 4.15 -11.01 -6.71
CA LEU A 15 2.92 -10.70 -7.44
C LEU A 15 2.77 -11.62 -8.65
N LYS A 16 1.56 -12.15 -8.83
CA LYS A 16 1.15 -12.90 -10.01
C LYS A 16 0.71 -11.90 -11.08
N ILE A 17 1.66 -11.47 -11.91
CA ILE A 17 1.46 -10.53 -13.03
C ILE A 17 1.85 -11.25 -14.33
N SER A 18 1.16 -10.95 -15.44
CA SER A 18 1.46 -11.57 -16.73
C SER A 18 2.88 -11.22 -17.19
N ALA A 19 3.60 -12.22 -17.71
CA ALA A 19 4.96 -12.04 -18.20
C ALA A 19 5.04 -11.00 -19.31
N GLY A 20 4.05 -10.98 -20.22
CA GLY A 20 3.97 -9.99 -21.29
C GLY A 20 3.91 -8.56 -20.77
N PHE A 21 3.11 -8.28 -19.73
CA PHE A 21 3.05 -6.95 -19.12
C PHE A 21 4.37 -6.57 -18.46
N MET A 22 5.01 -7.49 -17.73
CA MET A 22 6.28 -7.22 -17.04
C MET A 22 7.43 -6.87 -18.00
N GLN A 23 7.38 -7.36 -19.25
CA GLN A 23 8.41 -7.10 -20.28
C GLN A 23 8.16 -5.83 -21.09
N MET A 24 7.01 -5.15 -20.92
CA MET A 24 6.74 -3.90 -21.64
C MET A 24 7.69 -2.80 -21.20
N GLU A 25 8.10 -1.98 -22.16
CA GLU A 25 8.73 -0.70 -21.88
C GLU A 25 7.68 0.30 -21.43
N TRP A 26 7.99 1.04 -20.38
CA TRP A 26 7.05 1.99 -19.82
C TRP A 26 7.76 3.23 -19.26
N GLN A 27 7.09 4.35 -19.41
CA GLN A 27 7.39 5.63 -18.78
C GLN A 27 6.07 6.23 -18.29
N PRO A 28 6.03 6.82 -17.07
CA PRO A 28 4.83 7.47 -16.57
C PRO A 28 4.34 8.55 -17.54
N ARG A 29 3.01 8.60 -17.72
CA ARG A 29 2.31 9.69 -18.41
C ARG A 29 1.72 10.63 -17.37
N PRO A 30 1.35 11.87 -17.71
CA PRO A 30 0.79 12.82 -16.74
C PRO A 30 -0.39 12.25 -15.93
N GLU A 31 -1.26 11.44 -16.54
CA GLU A 31 -2.37 10.81 -15.81
C GLU A 31 -1.92 9.71 -14.83
N GLU A 32 -0.84 8.99 -15.15
CA GLU A 32 -0.21 8.01 -14.26
C GLU A 32 0.47 8.72 -13.09
N GLU A 33 1.20 9.80 -13.37
CA GLU A 33 1.89 10.63 -12.37
C GLU A 33 0.88 11.21 -11.38
N GLN A 34 -0.21 11.79 -11.88
CA GLN A 34 -1.26 12.36 -11.05
C GLN A 34 -1.98 11.29 -10.21
N ALA A 35 -2.31 10.14 -10.81
CA ALA A 35 -2.94 9.04 -10.09
C ALA A 35 -2.02 8.48 -8.99
N ALA A 36 -0.72 8.38 -9.29
CA ALA A 36 0.28 7.94 -8.36
C ALA A 36 0.44 8.92 -7.19
N TRP A 37 0.48 10.23 -7.47
CA TRP A 37 0.53 11.28 -6.45
C TRP A 37 -0.66 11.19 -5.48
N GLU A 38 -1.89 11.11 -6.01
CA GLU A 38 -3.09 11.08 -5.17
C GLU A 38 -3.14 9.84 -4.26
N LEU A 39 -2.81 8.66 -4.80
CA LEU A 39 -2.77 7.45 -3.97
C LEU A 39 -1.57 7.44 -3.00
N TYR A 40 -0.45 8.02 -3.39
CA TYR A 40 0.72 8.17 -2.54
C TYR A 40 0.40 9.01 -1.30
N ILE A 41 -0.24 10.16 -1.46
CA ILE A 41 -0.68 11.01 -0.34
C ILE A 41 -1.62 10.25 0.58
N GLU A 42 -2.58 9.52 0.02
CA GLU A 42 -3.47 8.66 0.80
C GLU A 42 -2.68 7.62 1.60
N LEU A 43 -1.69 6.96 1.02
CA LEU A 43 -0.90 5.96 1.75
C LEU A 43 -0.10 6.58 2.90
N ILE A 44 0.68 7.64 2.65
CA ILE A 44 1.62 8.16 3.67
C ILE A 44 0.96 8.91 4.82
N THR A 45 -0.25 9.44 4.61
CA THR A 45 -0.98 10.22 5.63
C THR A 45 -1.93 9.37 6.47
N ARG A 46 -2.05 8.07 6.15
CA ARG A 46 -2.91 7.15 6.87
C ARG A 46 -2.17 6.47 8.02
N VAL A 47 -2.92 6.22 9.09
CA VAL A 47 -2.49 5.33 10.18
C VAL A 47 -2.13 3.93 9.66
N ALA A 48 -2.71 3.50 8.52
CA ALA A 48 -2.43 2.21 7.89
C ALA A 48 -0.95 1.97 7.58
N THR A 49 -0.12 3.01 7.35
CA THR A 49 1.31 2.86 7.05
C THR A 49 2.22 3.25 8.20
N GLN A 50 1.66 3.74 9.31
CA GLN A 50 2.42 4.16 10.48
C GLN A 50 2.59 2.98 11.44
N PRO A 51 3.82 2.70 11.92
CA PRO A 51 4.04 1.62 12.87
C PRO A 51 3.26 1.92 14.14
N LEU A 52 2.48 0.95 14.59
CA LEU A 52 1.84 1.04 15.90
C LEU A 52 2.84 0.56 16.95
N GLY A 53 3.13 1.40 17.95
CA GLY A 53 3.89 0.96 19.11
C GLY A 53 3.26 -0.28 19.75
N LYS A 54 4.07 -1.11 20.43
CA LYS A 54 3.63 -2.41 20.98
C LYS A 54 2.36 -2.33 21.85
N ASP A 55 2.21 -1.22 22.57
CA ASP A 55 1.07 -0.94 23.46
C ASP A 55 0.17 0.20 22.97
N GLN A 56 0.33 0.62 21.70
CA GLN A 56 -0.38 1.75 21.11
C GLN A 56 -1.26 1.33 19.93
N GLY A 57 -2.33 2.09 19.74
CA GLY A 57 -3.29 1.91 18.65
C GLY A 57 -4.25 0.73 18.84
N ASP A 58 -5.30 0.76 18.03
CA ASP A 58 -6.39 -0.22 18.03
C ASP A 58 -6.33 -1.07 16.75
N GLU A 59 -6.33 -2.40 16.91
CA GLU A 59 -6.28 -3.34 15.79
C GLU A 59 -7.50 -3.21 14.87
N ALA A 60 -8.69 -2.93 15.43
CA ALA A 60 -9.89 -2.74 14.63
C ALA A 60 -9.78 -1.48 13.77
N ALA A 61 -9.28 -0.37 14.34
CA ALA A 61 -8.97 0.85 13.60
C ALA A 61 -7.90 0.63 12.52
N ALA A 62 -6.83 -0.11 12.81
CA ALA A 62 -5.79 -0.43 11.84
C ALA A 62 -6.35 -1.24 10.65
N LEU A 63 -7.14 -2.28 10.94
CA LEU A 63 -7.82 -3.09 9.94
C LEU A 63 -8.79 -2.25 9.11
N SER A 64 -9.57 -1.38 9.75
CA SER A 64 -10.50 -0.46 9.08
C SER A 64 -9.75 0.51 8.14
N SER A 65 -8.62 1.05 8.59
CA SER A 65 -7.78 1.93 7.78
C SER A 65 -7.26 1.23 6.52
N ILE A 66 -6.73 0.01 6.66
CA ILE A 66 -6.29 -0.81 5.52
C ILE A 66 -7.45 -1.17 4.59
N PHE A 67 -8.60 -1.57 5.14
CA PHE A 67 -9.78 -1.92 4.34
C PHE A 67 -10.30 -0.73 3.53
N SER A 68 -10.24 0.48 4.09
CA SER A 68 -10.70 1.68 3.39
C SER A 68 -9.90 2.01 2.11
N LEU A 69 -8.69 1.47 1.95
CA LEU A 69 -7.92 1.57 0.70
C LEU A 69 -8.69 1.01 -0.50
N PHE A 70 -9.55 -0.02 -0.33
CA PHE A 70 -10.42 -0.49 -1.41
C PHE A 70 -11.34 0.60 -1.95
N LYS A 71 -11.88 1.45 -1.06
CA LYS A 71 -12.79 2.52 -1.46
C LYS A 71 -12.01 3.63 -2.16
N VAL A 72 -10.96 4.13 -1.52
CA VAL A 72 -10.09 5.19 -2.05
C VAL A 72 -9.54 4.84 -3.42
N THR A 73 -8.90 3.68 -3.54
CA THR A 73 -8.32 3.24 -4.80
C THR A 73 -9.40 3.06 -5.87
N ARG A 74 -10.58 2.51 -5.54
CA ARG A 74 -11.67 2.36 -6.51
C ARG A 74 -12.19 3.72 -7.01
N GLU A 75 -12.28 4.71 -6.14
CA GLU A 75 -12.69 6.07 -6.51
C GLU A 75 -11.67 6.71 -7.45
N LEU A 76 -10.38 6.61 -7.13
CA LEU A 76 -9.28 7.06 -8.00
C LEU A 76 -9.32 6.38 -9.37
N LEU A 77 -9.45 5.05 -9.42
CA LEU A 77 -9.52 4.29 -10.67
C LEU A 77 -10.69 4.73 -11.55
N LYS A 78 -11.86 5.02 -10.95
CA LYS A 78 -13.02 5.53 -11.69
C LYS A 78 -12.82 6.95 -12.19
N GLN A 79 -12.21 7.82 -11.38
CA GLN A 79 -11.99 9.23 -11.71
C GLN A 79 -10.94 9.42 -12.80
N LYS A 80 -9.80 8.70 -12.72
CA LYS A 80 -8.72 8.78 -13.72
C LYS A 80 -9.07 8.07 -15.02
N GLY A 81 -9.99 7.11 -14.96
CA GLY A 81 -10.44 6.34 -16.10
C GLY A 81 -9.31 5.54 -16.77
N ARG A 82 -9.46 5.21 -18.04
CA ARG A 82 -8.55 4.31 -18.77
C ARG A 82 -7.18 4.91 -19.12
N LYS A 83 -6.93 6.18 -18.75
CA LYS A 83 -5.70 6.89 -19.11
C LYS A 83 -4.51 6.54 -18.21
N ALA A 84 -4.77 6.11 -16.98
CA ALA A 84 -3.74 5.63 -16.06
C ALA A 84 -3.71 4.09 -16.03
N GLU A 85 -3.40 3.45 -17.16
CA GLU A 85 -3.51 2.00 -17.35
C GLU A 85 -2.53 1.20 -16.49
N VAL A 86 -1.26 1.63 -16.43
CA VAL A 86 -0.23 0.89 -15.68
C VAL A 86 -0.48 1.01 -14.19
N PHE A 87 -0.73 2.22 -13.69
CA PHE A 87 -1.20 2.47 -12.33
C PHE A 87 -2.43 1.62 -12.02
N SER A 88 -3.42 1.58 -12.91
CA SER A 88 -4.66 0.84 -12.68
C SER A 88 -4.42 -0.65 -12.51
N LYS A 89 -3.60 -1.25 -13.37
CA LYS A 89 -3.24 -2.67 -13.28
C LYS A 89 -2.52 -2.97 -11.96
N ILE A 90 -1.58 -2.11 -11.57
CA ILE A 90 -0.81 -2.27 -10.32
C ILE A 90 -1.72 -2.17 -9.11
N ALA A 91 -2.54 -1.12 -9.05
CA ALA A 91 -3.47 -0.87 -7.95
C ALA A 91 -4.42 -2.05 -7.74
N VAL A 92 -5.00 -2.58 -8.83
CA VAL A 92 -5.88 -3.77 -8.78
C VAL A 92 -5.13 -5.01 -8.28
N VAL A 93 -3.88 -5.21 -8.71
CA VAL A 93 -3.05 -6.34 -8.28
C VAL A 93 -2.72 -6.24 -6.79
N ILE A 94 -2.28 -5.08 -6.28
CA ILE A 94 -1.99 -4.87 -4.86
C ILE A 94 -3.22 -5.07 -3.99
N LEU A 95 -4.35 -4.45 -4.37
CA LEU A 95 -5.63 -4.62 -3.65
C LEU A 95 -6.02 -6.10 -3.53
N ASN A 96 -5.91 -6.87 -4.61
CA ASN A 96 -6.42 -8.24 -4.63
C ASN A 96 -5.43 -9.29 -4.11
N GLN A 97 -4.13 -9.10 -4.29
CA GLN A 97 -3.13 -10.11 -3.95
C GLN A 97 -2.44 -9.85 -2.61
N LYS A 98 -2.43 -8.60 -2.12
CA LYS A 98 -1.78 -8.24 -0.85
C LYS A 98 -2.79 -7.81 0.21
N ILE A 99 -3.67 -6.85 -0.12
CA ILE A 99 -4.60 -6.28 0.86
C ILE A 99 -5.79 -7.22 1.12
N ARG A 100 -6.42 -7.79 0.08
CA ARG A 100 -7.61 -8.65 0.22
C ARG A 100 -7.38 -9.87 1.13
N PRO A 101 -6.29 -10.65 1.00
CA PRO A 101 -6.08 -11.81 1.87
C PRO A 101 -5.97 -11.41 3.35
N PHE A 102 -5.24 -10.33 3.64
CA PHE A 102 -5.10 -9.78 4.99
C PHE A 102 -6.47 -9.37 5.55
N THR A 103 -7.21 -8.52 4.84
CA THR A 103 -8.50 -8.03 5.35
C THR A 103 -9.53 -9.16 5.47
N ALA A 104 -9.59 -10.09 4.51
CA ALA A 104 -10.50 -11.22 4.57
C ALA A 104 -10.23 -12.14 5.77
N LYS A 105 -8.95 -12.37 6.10
CA LYS A 105 -8.55 -13.17 7.26
C LYS A 105 -8.99 -12.52 8.57
N TRP A 106 -8.74 -11.22 8.71
CA TRP A 106 -8.86 -10.53 9.98
C TRP A 106 -10.24 -9.94 10.24
N HIS A 107 -11.02 -9.57 9.23
CA HIS A 107 -12.39 -9.07 9.44
C HIS A 107 -13.25 -10.05 10.21
N LYS A 108 -13.26 -11.34 9.81
CA LYS A 108 -14.02 -12.37 10.52
C LYS A 108 -13.54 -12.52 11.97
N ARG A 109 -12.22 -12.58 12.19
CA ARG A 109 -11.63 -12.73 13.53
C ARG A 109 -11.93 -11.56 14.45
N VAL A 110 -11.91 -10.34 13.94
CA VAL A 110 -12.31 -9.14 14.70
C VAL A 110 -13.79 -9.20 15.05
N SER A 111 -14.67 -9.56 14.11
CA SER A 111 -16.10 -9.72 14.39
C SER A 111 -16.40 -10.82 15.41
N ASP A 112 -15.57 -11.85 15.46
CA ASP A 112 -15.67 -12.96 16.43
C ASP A 112 -14.95 -12.66 17.77
N ASN A 113 -14.52 -11.41 18.03
CA ASN A 113 -13.75 -10.98 19.21
C ASN A 113 -12.47 -11.79 19.47
N MET A 114 -11.86 -12.38 18.42
CA MET A 114 -10.68 -13.24 18.57
C MET A 114 -9.43 -12.48 19.02
N LEU A 115 -9.36 -11.16 18.79
CA LEU A 115 -8.21 -10.33 19.18
C LEU A 115 -8.10 -10.10 20.70
N GLU A 116 -9.08 -10.54 21.50
CA GLU A 116 -8.94 -10.61 22.96
C GLU A 116 -7.93 -11.68 23.39
N LYS A 117 -7.67 -12.67 22.53
CA LYS A 117 -6.67 -13.72 22.79
C LYS A 117 -5.26 -13.19 22.47
N PRO A 118 -4.29 -13.27 23.40
CA PRO A 118 -2.94 -12.77 23.19
C PRO A 118 -2.25 -13.32 21.93
N GLU A 119 -2.48 -14.60 21.60
CA GLU A 119 -1.88 -15.25 20.43
C GLU A 119 -2.42 -14.70 19.11
N GLU A 120 -3.74 -14.50 19.01
CA GLU A 120 -4.38 -13.91 17.82
C GLU A 120 -3.99 -12.44 17.66
N LYS A 121 -3.90 -11.70 18.77
CA LYS A 121 -3.41 -10.31 18.78
C LYS A 121 -1.97 -10.22 18.27
N ALA A 122 -1.08 -11.09 18.77
CA ALA A 122 0.30 -11.15 18.31
C ALA A 122 0.41 -11.52 16.83
N SER A 123 -0.38 -12.51 16.37
CA SER A 123 -0.43 -12.89 14.95
C SER A 123 -0.95 -11.74 14.07
N PHE A 124 -1.96 -10.99 14.52
CA PHE A 124 -2.46 -9.82 13.80
C PHE A 124 -1.38 -8.76 13.67
N ARG A 125 -0.71 -8.40 14.77
CA ARG A 125 0.34 -7.37 14.78
C ARG A 125 1.51 -7.76 13.87
N HIS A 126 1.91 -9.03 13.88
CA HIS A 126 2.96 -9.52 12.99
C HIS A 126 2.56 -9.41 11.50
N GLU A 127 1.35 -9.81 11.13
CA GLU A 127 0.87 -9.67 9.75
C GLU A 127 0.60 -8.21 9.36
N LEU A 128 0.22 -7.38 10.32
CA LEU A 128 0.07 -5.94 10.13
C LEU A 128 1.41 -5.31 9.75
N GLU A 129 2.49 -5.65 10.44
CA GLU A 129 3.84 -5.17 10.10
C GLU A 129 4.22 -5.58 8.67
N GLN A 130 3.95 -6.83 8.28
CA GLN A 130 4.24 -7.32 6.93
C GLN A 130 3.46 -6.57 5.84
N ILE A 131 2.16 -6.31 6.04
CA ILE A 131 1.38 -5.54 5.06
C ILE A 131 1.80 -4.07 5.06
N GLN A 132 2.20 -3.52 6.20
CA GLN A 132 2.75 -2.17 6.31
C GLN A 132 4.03 -2.02 5.50
N ASP A 133 4.95 -2.99 5.55
CA ASP A 133 6.16 -3.01 4.72
C ASP A 133 5.83 -2.99 3.22
N VAL A 134 4.86 -3.80 2.81
CA VAL A 134 4.38 -3.83 1.41
C VAL A 134 3.79 -2.48 1.01
N LEU A 135 2.99 -1.84 1.87
CA LEU A 135 2.39 -0.54 1.60
C LEU A 135 3.42 0.59 1.57
N ARG A 136 4.47 0.53 2.41
CA ARG A 136 5.60 1.47 2.35
C ARG A 136 6.39 1.34 1.06
N GLY A 137 6.74 0.12 0.65
CA GLY A 137 7.37 -0.11 -0.65
C GLY A 137 6.49 0.35 -1.82
N TYR A 138 5.18 0.13 -1.72
CA TYR A 138 4.23 0.62 -2.71
C TYR A 138 4.16 2.15 -2.77
N ALA A 139 4.11 2.83 -1.62
CA ALA A 139 4.10 4.29 -1.53
C ALA A 139 5.38 4.90 -2.14
N ALA A 140 6.55 4.37 -1.81
CA ALA A 140 7.82 4.82 -2.37
C ALA A 140 7.89 4.64 -3.90
N MET A 141 7.35 3.54 -4.43
CA MET A 141 7.19 3.34 -5.87
C MET A 141 6.27 4.40 -6.50
N LEU A 142 5.13 4.70 -5.87
CA LEU A 142 4.20 5.72 -6.34
C LEU A 142 4.82 7.12 -6.32
N ALA A 143 5.60 7.48 -5.30
CA ALA A 143 6.36 8.74 -5.25
C ALA A 143 7.27 8.88 -6.47
N LYS A 144 8.00 7.80 -6.81
CA LYS A 144 8.87 7.77 -7.98
C LYS A 144 8.09 7.86 -9.30
N VAL A 145 6.93 7.22 -9.42
CA VAL A 145 6.05 7.35 -10.58
C VAL A 145 5.51 8.77 -10.70
N ALA A 146 5.16 9.42 -9.60
CA ALA A 146 4.69 10.80 -9.54
C ALA A 146 5.79 11.85 -9.76
N GLY A 147 7.06 11.43 -9.82
CA GLY A 147 8.18 12.35 -10.00
C GLY A 147 8.48 13.23 -8.78
N VAL A 148 8.09 12.81 -7.58
CA VAL A 148 8.29 13.55 -6.33
C VAL A 148 9.29 12.86 -5.41
N GLU A 149 9.83 13.61 -4.45
CA GLU A 149 10.60 13.04 -3.35
C GLU A 149 9.69 12.20 -2.44
N ASP A 150 10.25 11.11 -1.91
CA ASP A 150 9.57 10.24 -0.95
C ASP A 150 9.62 10.85 0.46
N PHE A 151 8.48 11.42 0.88
CA PHE A 151 8.26 12.09 2.16
C PHE A 151 8.30 11.13 3.34
N GLN A 152 8.18 9.82 3.12
CA GLN A 152 8.33 8.83 4.20
C GLN A 152 9.75 8.86 4.81
N LYS A 153 10.71 9.43 4.07
CA LYS A 153 12.10 9.61 4.51
C LYS A 153 12.30 10.88 5.35
N LEU A 154 11.37 11.84 5.31
CA LEU A 154 11.46 13.07 6.10
C LEU A 154 11.35 12.80 7.60
N GLU A 155 10.56 11.79 7.99
CA GLU A 155 10.39 11.38 9.40
C GLU A 155 11.57 10.55 9.95
N GLN A 156 12.55 10.20 9.10
CA GLN A 156 13.70 9.34 9.46
C GLN A 156 15.01 10.12 9.64
N GLY A 157 14.99 11.45 9.49
CA GLY A 157 16.13 12.31 9.78
C GLY A 157 16.37 12.48 11.29
N PRO A 158 17.58 12.85 11.73
CA PRO A 158 17.79 13.24 13.12
C PRO A 158 16.82 14.38 13.46
N LEU A 159 16.16 14.29 14.61
CA LEU A 159 15.36 15.39 15.17
C LEU A 159 16.22 16.65 15.17
N GLN A 160 15.93 17.57 14.26
CA GLN A 160 16.42 18.93 14.36
C GLN A 160 15.32 19.69 15.10
N GLU A 161 15.63 20.22 16.27
CA GLU A 161 14.73 21.16 16.94
C GLU A 161 14.53 22.36 16.00
N LEU A 162 13.27 22.60 15.63
CA LEU A 162 12.85 23.76 14.84
C LEU A 162 12.80 25.02 15.70
#